data_AF-A0A396G7I7-F1
#
_entry.id   AF-A0A396G7I7-F1
#
_cell.length_a   1.000
_cell.length_b   1.000
_cell.length_c   1.000
_cell.angle_alpha   90.00
_cell.angle_beta   90.00
_cell.angle_gamma   90.00
#
_symmetry.space_group_name_H-M   'P 1'
#
loop_
_entity.id
_entity.type
_entity.pdbx_description
1 polymer ?
#
loop_
_entity_poly.entity_id
_entity_poly.type
_entity_poly.pdbx_seq_one_letter_code
_entity_poly.pdbx_strand_id
1 'polypeptide(L)'
;MGNYRIQTQDFYFGACMFSFFKHNSDTTPSIIESTDEIQVIKMTTNTSEDFYIIMKYTKNCQNRKTIYKSWTFPITDKDREMIKKYHDICENIYFFFVCGESSISGKPKKLENGDFYVEEIKSGEIAIYRYCDYLKVKNKTNITINIYKSREHYFSLHTEKSRDNIIKSKRNNIEKKISDIVII
;
A
#
# COMPACT_ATOMS: atom_id res chain seq x y z
N MET A 1 -22.06 -23.95 -10.12
CA MET A 1 -21.60 -22.75 -9.39
C MET A 1 -20.10 -22.64 -9.59
N GLY A 2 -19.59 -21.49 -10.04
CA GLY A 2 -18.14 -21.28 -10.17
C GLY A 2 -17.51 -21.11 -8.79
N ASN A 3 -16.36 -21.75 -8.55
CA ASN A 3 -15.59 -21.54 -7.33
C ASN A 3 -14.95 -20.15 -7.39
N TYR A 4 -15.44 -19.20 -6.59
CA TYR A 4 -14.79 -17.90 -6.44
C TYR A 4 -13.54 -18.06 -5.58
N ARG A 5 -12.38 -17.68 -6.13
CA ARG A 5 -11.10 -17.69 -5.42
C ARG A 5 -10.70 -16.25 -5.10
N ILE A 6 -10.64 -15.93 -3.81
CA ILE A 6 -10.16 -14.63 -3.33
C ILE A 6 -8.76 -14.38 -3.90
N GLN A 7 -8.58 -13.25 -4.56
CA GLN A 7 -7.27 -12.89 -5.09
C GLN A 7 -6.35 -12.44 -3.96
N THR A 8 -5.04 -12.57 -4.15
CA THR A 8 -4.09 -12.20 -3.10
C THR A 8 -4.15 -10.71 -2.79
N GLN A 9 -4.39 -9.85 -3.79
CA GLN A 9 -4.57 -8.42 -3.59
C GLN A 9 -5.79 -8.10 -2.70
N ASP A 10 -6.90 -8.82 -2.85
CA ASP A 10 -8.14 -8.59 -2.09
C ASP A 10 -7.88 -8.82 -0.59
N PHE A 11 -7.08 -9.84 -0.27
CA PHE A 11 -6.62 -10.09 1.10
C PHE A 11 -5.81 -8.91 1.66
N TYR A 12 -4.86 -8.38 0.87
CA TYR A 12 -4.00 -7.28 1.32
C TYR A 12 -4.74 -5.95 1.43
N PHE A 13 -5.61 -5.63 0.46
CA PHE A 13 -6.47 -4.46 0.51
C PHE A 13 -7.43 -4.53 1.70
N GLY A 14 -8.08 -5.68 1.91
CA GLY A 14 -8.95 -5.91 3.07
C GLY A 14 -8.20 -5.76 4.40
N ALA A 15 -7.02 -6.36 4.53
CA ALA A 15 -6.18 -6.24 5.74
C ALA A 15 -5.73 -4.79 5.99
N CYS A 16 -5.38 -4.07 4.92
CA CYS A 16 -5.01 -2.67 4.97
C CYS A 16 -6.17 -1.80 5.48
N MET A 17 -7.36 -1.98 4.89
CA MET A 17 -8.55 -1.25 5.30
C MET A 17 -8.99 -1.55 6.73
N PHE A 18 -8.98 -2.83 7.11
CA PHE A 18 -9.28 -3.23 8.47
C PHE A 18 -8.30 -2.61 9.48
N SER A 19 -7.01 -2.55 9.15
CA SER A 19 -6.00 -1.93 10.01
C SER A 19 -6.23 -0.42 10.15
N PHE A 20 -6.59 0.26 9.07
CA PHE A 20 -6.93 1.69 9.09
C PHE A 20 -8.14 1.99 9.99
N PHE A 21 -9.22 1.21 9.86
CA PHE A 21 -10.46 1.46 10.62
C PHE A 21 -10.35 1.25 12.12
N LYS A 22 -9.40 0.43 12.59
CA LYS A 22 -9.12 0.29 14.03
C LYS A 22 -8.81 1.63 14.71
N HIS A 23 -8.28 2.59 13.96
CA HIS A 23 -7.85 3.89 14.46
C HIS A 23 -8.65 5.07 13.89
N ASN A 24 -9.56 4.80 12.95
CA ASN A 24 -10.39 5.77 12.25
C ASN A 24 -11.85 5.31 12.22
N SER A 25 -12.41 4.94 13.38
CA SER A 25 -13.73 4.30 13.50
C SER A 25 -14.91 5.22 13.12
N ASP A 26 -14.67 6.52 12.96
CA ASP A 26 -15.65 7.51 12.52
C ASP A 26 -15.68 7.69 10.99
N THR A 27 -14.90 6.90 10.25
CA THR A 27 -14.87 6.92 8.78
C THR A 27 -15.75 5.81 8.19
N THR A 28 -16.47 6.13 7.12
CA THR A 28 -17.30 5.19 6.35
C THR A 28 -16.74 5.07 4.92
N PRO A 29 -16.39 3.86 4.46
CA PRO A 29 -15.87 3.65 3.11
C PRO A 29 -16.95 3.45 2.06
N SER A 30 -16.67 3.94 0.86
CA SER A 30 -17.30 3.52 -0.40
C SER A 30 -16.23 3.14 -1.41
N ILE A 31 -16.20 1.89 -1.86
CA ILE A 31 -15.31 1.47 -2.95
C ILE A 31 -15.84 2.07 -4.26
N ILE A 32 -15.04 2.92 -4.90
CA ILE A 32 -15.42 3.63 -6.13
C ILE A 32 -14.84 2.95 -7.36
N GLU A 33 -13.62 2.45 -7.27
CA GLU A 33 -12.94 1.73 -8.34
C GLU A 33 -12.13 0.58 -7.75
N SER A 34 -12.15 -0.57 -8.40
CA SER A 34 -11.37 -1.74 -8.00
C SER A 34 -10.87 -2.46 -9.25
N THR A 35 -9.55 -2.58 -9.33
CA THR A 35 -8.83 -3.34 -10.35
C THR A 35 -7.90 -4.34 -9.65
N ASP A 36 -7.12 -5.10 -10.40
CA ASP A 36 -6.20 -6.05 -9.78
C ASP A 36 -5.07 -5.36 -8.99
N GLU A 37 -4.66 -4.16 -9.42
CA GLU A 37 -3.49 -3.49 -8.83
C GLU A 37 -3.85 -2.28 -7.96
N ILE A 38 -4.99 -1.65 -8.23
CA ILE A 38 -5.44 -0.41 -7.60
C ILE A 38 -6.86 -0.55 -7.05
N GLN A 39 -7.07 0.04 -5.88
CA GLN A 39 -8.40 0.29 -5.33
C GLN A 39 -8.53 1.77 -4.95
N VAL A 40 -9.64 2.39 -5.34
CA VAL A 40 -9.99 3.77 -4.95
C VAL A 40 -11.18 3.72 -4.02
N ILE A 41 -11.03 4.31 -2.85
CA ILE A 41 -12.03 4.33 -1.80
C ILE A 41 -12.32 5.78 -1.42
N LYS A 42 -13.59 6.17 -1.48
CA LYS A 42 -14.06 7.41 -0.89
C LYS A 42 -14.29 7.16 0.60
N MET A 43 -13.74 8.02 1.45
CA MET A 43 -14.00 8.06 2.88
C MET A 43 -14.88 9.26 3.19
N THR A 44 -16.03 8.99 3.79
CA THR A 44 -16.82 10.02 4.44
C THR A 44 -16.58 9.96 5.94
N THR A 45 -16.46 11.10 6.60
CA THR A 45 -16.11 11.14 8.01
C THR A 45 -17.07 12.04 8.78
N ASN A 46 -17.30 11.72 10.06
CA ASN A 46 -18.18 12.55 10.89
C ASN A 46 -17.44 13.72 11.56
N THR A 47 -16.10 13.70 11.61
CA THR A 47 -15.30 14.64 12.40
C THR A 47 -14.24 15.41 11.61
N SER A 48 -13.95 14.98 10.39
CA SER A 48 -12.97 15.58 9.48
C SER A 48 -13.54 15.72 8.06
N GLU A 49 -12.79 16.32 7.16
CA GLU A 49 -13.19 16.44 5.77
C GLU A 49 -13.22 15.06 5.07
N ASP A 50 -14.13 14.90 4.11
CA ASP A 50 -14.11 13.76 3.20
C ASP A 50 -12.75 13.67 2.50
N PHE A 51 -12.29 12.45 2.26
CA PHE A 51 -11.02 12.20 1.58
C PHE A 51 -11.07 10.92 0.75
N TYR A 52 -10.08 10.75 -0.12
CA TYR A 52 -9.92 9.54 -0.91
C TYR A 52 -8.66 8.79 -0.49
N ILE A 53 -8.77 7.47 -0.44
CA ILE A 53 -7.63 6.56 -0.37
C ILE A 53 -7.45 5.91 -1.74
N ILE A 54 -6.25 6.04 -2.30
CA ILE A 54 -5.81 5.29 -3.47
C ILE A 54 -4.82 4.24 -2.98
N MET A 55 -5.26 2.99 -2.96
CA MET A 55 -4.43 1.86 -2.59
C MET A 55 -3.80 1.26 -3.84
N LYS A 56 -2.49 0.96 -3.78
CA LYS A 56 -1.81 0.16 -4.80
C LYS A 56 -1.03 -0.96 -4.13
N TYR A 57 -1.10 -2.16 -4.68
CA TYR A 57 -0.50 -3.35 -4.10
C TYR A 57 0.65 -3.91 -4.96
N THR A 58 1.70 -4.41 -4.30
CA THR A 58 2.72 -5.22 -4.94
C THR A 58 3.29 -6.26 -3.97
N LYS A 59 3.60 -7.46 -4.49
CA LYS A 59 4.35 -8.52 -3.76
C LYS A 59 5.83 -8.58 -4.15
N ASN A 60 6.26 -7.73 -5.08
CA ASN A 60 7.63 -7.69 -5.58
C ASN A 60 8.55 -6.96 -4.60
N CYS A 61 8.74 -7.56 -3.42
CA CYS A 61 9.80 -7.17 -2.50
C CYS A 61 11.16 -7.67 -3.02
N GLN A 62 12.00 -6.74 -3.42
CA GLN A 62 13.41 -6.98 -3.75
C GLN A 62 14.26 -6.96 -2.48
N ASN A 63 15.37 -7.70 -2.50
CA ASN A 63 16.40 -7.69 -1.45
C ASN A 63 15.94 -8.13 -0.05
N ARG A 64 14.92 -9.01 0.03
CA ARG A 64 14.29 -9.52 1.27
C ARG A 64 15.24 -9.95 2.41
N LYS A 65 16.44 -10.43 2.08
CA LYS A 65 17.44 -10.95 3.02
C LYS A 65 18.53 -9.96 3.41
N THR A 66 18.48 -8.72 2.92
CA THR A 66 19.54 -7.72 3.13
C THR A 66 19.11 -6.67 4.16
N ILE A 67 20.00 -5.73 4.45
CA ILE A 67 19.72 -4.53 5.23
C ILE A 67 18.74 -3.55 4.52
N TYR A 68 18.17 -3.93 3.39
CA TYR A 68 17.39 -3.09 2.50
C TYR A 68 16.24 -3.91 1.90
N LYS A 69 15.00 -3.43 2.07
CA LYS A 69 13.81 -3.96 1.39
C LYS A 69 13.25 -2.89 0.46
N SER A 70 12.77 -3.31 -0.70
CA SER A 70 12.30 -2.41 -1.75
C SER A 70 11.10 -2.97 -2.48
N TRP A 71 10.05 -2.17 -2.60
CA TRP A 71 8.83 -2.50 -3.35
C TRP A 71 8.66 -1.49 -4.49
N THR A 72 8.40 -1.99 -5.68
CA THR A 72 8.21 -1.16 -6.88
C THR A 72 6.76 -1.26 -7.35
N PHE A 73 6.15 -0.10 -7.57
CA PHE A 73 4.78 0.11 -8.00
C PHE A 73 4.80 0.78 -9.38
N PRO A 74 4.43 0.06 -10.45
CA PRO A 74 4.24 0.65 -11.76
C PRO A 74 3.14 1.71 -11.72
N ILE A 75 3.34 2.85 -12.40
CA ILE A 75 2.34 3.92 -12.53
C ILE A 75 2.06 4.11 -14.01
N THR A 76 0.89 3.65 -14.43
CA THR A 76 0.42 3.75 -15.82
C THR A 76 -0.15 5.14 -16.12
N ASP A 77 -0.36 5.46 -17.40
CA ASP A 77 -1.03 6.72 -17.77
C ASP A 77 -2.49 6.74 -17.31
N LYS A 78 -3.17 5.59 -17.35
CA LYS A 78 -4.50 5.42 -16.76
C LYS A 78 -4.51 5.73 -15.26
N ASP A 79 -3.48 5.29 -14.52
CA ASP A 79 -3.36 5.61 -13.10
C ASP A 79 -3.28 7.13 -12.89
N ARG A 80 -2.50 7.84 -13.73
CA ARG A 80 -2.33 9.30 -13.63
C ARG A 80 -3.63 10.03 -13.90
N GLU A 81 -4.35 9.64 -14.95
CA GLU A 81 -5.64 10.21 -15.32
C GLU A 81 -6.66 10.00 -14.19
N MET A 82 -6.71 8.80 -13.63
CA MET A 82 -7.57 8.44 -12.50
C MET A 82 -7.23 9.24 -11.24
N ILE A 83 -5.95 9.32 -10.87
CA ILE A 83 -5.48 10.12 -9.74
C ILE A 83 -5.87 11.60 -9.91
N LYS A 84 -5.65 12.16 -11.11
CA LYS A 84 -6.00 13.55 -11.42
C LYS A 84 -7.51 13.76 -11.31
N LYS A 85 -8.31 12.87 -11.91
CA LYS A 85 -9.79 12.92 -11.85
C LYS A 85 -10.28 12.99 -10.41
N TYR A 86 -9.75 12.17 -9.50
CA TYR A 86 -10.19 12.19 -8.10
C TYR A 86 -9.68 13.41 -7.35
N HIS A 87 -8.50 13.93 -7.70
CA HIS A 87 -7.99 15.16 -7.10
C HIS A 87 -8.88 16.37 -7.46
N ASP A 88 -9.34 16.43 -8.71
CA ASP A 88 -10.24 17.47 -9.18
C ASP A 88 -11.61 17.44 -8.48
N ILE A 89 -11.97 16.31 -7.84
CA ILE A 89 -13.19 16.14 -7.02
C ILE A 89 -12.93 16.47 -5.55
N CYS A 90 -11.77 16.08 -5.02
CA CYS A 90 -11.41 16.22 -3.60
C CYS A 90 -9.90 16.39 -3.47
N GLU A 91 -9.46 17.50 -2.86
CA GLU A 91 -8.04 17.80 -2.67
C GLU A 91 -7.35 16.80 -1.71
N ASN A 92 -8.11 16.23 -0.77
CA ASN A 92 -7.60 15.31 0.24
C ASN A 92 -7.47 13.89 -0.32
N ILE A 93 -6.31 13.58 -0.92
CA ILE A 93 -5.96 12.22 -1.37
C ILE A 93 -4.78 11.68 -0.57
N TYR A 94 -4.93 10.43 -0.11
CA TYR A 94 -3.88 9.65 0.52
C TYR A 94 -3.56 8.40 -0.31
N PHE A 95 -2.26 8.15 -0.51
CA PHE A 95 -1.74 6.99 -1.20
C PHE A 95 -1.33 5.93 -0.21
N PHE A 96 -1.90 4.74 -0.33
CA PHE A 96 -1.60 3.59 0.51
C PHE A 96 -0.88 2.55 -0.35
N PHE A 97 0.44 2.52 -0.25
CA PHE A 97 1.28 1.54 -0.94
C PHE A 97 1.39 0.28 -0.09
N VAL A 98 0.63 -0.75 -0.48
CA VAL A 98 0.57 -2.02 0.23
C VAL A 98 1.73 -2.90 -0.23
N CYS A 99 2.74 -2.97 0.65
CA CYS A 99 4.01 -3.64 0.45
C CYS A 99 3.89 -5.09 0.91
N GLY A 100 3.37 -5.96 0.04
CA GLY A 100 3.21 -7.39 0.32
C GLY A 100 4.54 -8.13 0.41
N GLU A 101 4.61 -9.07 1.35
CA GLU A 101 5.72 -10.00 1.52
C GLU A 101 5.13 -11.38 1.82
N SER A 102 5.27 -12.30 0.85
CA SER A 102 4.95 -13.70 1.09
C SER A 102 6.21 -14.53 1.26
N SER A 103 6.23 -15.32 2.32
CA SER A 103 7.29 -16.28 2.60
C SER A 103 6.69 -17.66 2.79
N ILE A 104 7.40 -18.67 2.30
CA ILE A 104 7.10 -20.06 2.59
C ILE A 104 7.56 -20.37 4.03
N SER A 105 6.66 -20.87 4.87
CA SER A 105 7.02 -21.45 6.17
C SER A 105 7.27 -22.94 6.06
N GLY A 106 8.39 -23.37 6.64
CA GLY A 106 8.71 -24.78 6.79
C GLY A 106 9.06 -25.52 5.49
N LYS A 107 9.10 -26.85 5.59
CA LYS A 107 9.31 -27.74 4.45
C LYS A 107 7.95 -28.12 3.83
N PRO A 108 7.89 -28.42 2.53
CA PRO A 108 6.70 -29.01 1.92
C PRO A 108 6.21 -30.22 2.72
N LYS A 109 4.94 -30.22 3.08
CA LYS A 109 4.28 -31.31 3.81
C LYS A 109 3.51 -32.16 2.80
N LYS A 110 3.73 -33.47 2.86
CA LYS A 110 3.02 -34.43 2.01
C LYS A 110 1.64 -34.70 2.59
N LEU A 111 0.61 -34.55 1.77
CA LEU A 111 -0.77 -34.89 2.06
C LEU A 111 -0.99 -36.41 1.86
N GLU A 112 -2.02 -36.95 2.48
CA GLU A 112 -2.35 -38.39 2.40
C GLU A 112 -2.64 -38.85 0.96
N ASN A 113 -3.17 -37.97 0.12
CA ASN A 113 -3.43 -38.21 -1.29
C ASN A 113 -2.16 -38.17 -2.18
N GLY A 114 -0.98 -37.94 -1.59
CA GLY A 114 0.30 -37.85 -2.30
C GLY A 114 0.70 -36.45 -2.74
N ASP A 115 -0.18 -35.45 -2.66
CA ASP A 115 0.13 -34.06 -3.00
C ASP A 115 1.05 -33.42 -1.95
N PHE A 116 1.68 -32.31 -2.31
CA PHE A 116 2.46 -31.50 -1.39
C PHE A 116 1.80 -30.16 -1.15
N TYR A 117 1.74 -29.74 0.11
CA TYR A 117 1.34 -28.39 0.48
C TYR A 117 2.47 -27.65 1.19
N VAL A 118 2.53 -26.35 0.97
CA VAL A 118 3.47 -25.45 1.61
C VAL A 118 2.64 -24.32 2.21
N GLU A 119 2.90 -23.99 3.47
CA GLU A 119 2.22 -22.89 4.12
C GLU A 119 2.85 -21.56 3.65
N GLU A 120 2.04 -20.70 3.06
CA GLU A 120 2.44 -19.35 2.66
C GLU A 120 2.05 -18.39 3.80
N ILE A 121 3.06 -17.86 4.50
CA ILE A 121 2.85 -16.74 5.41
C ILE A 121 2.73 -15.49 4.56
N LYS A 122 1.52 -14.91 4.56
CA LYS A 122 1.24 -13.58 4.02
C LYS A 122 1.51 -12.54 5.10
N SER A 123 2.44 -11.65 4.82
CA SER A 123 2.77 -10.51 5.66
C SER A 123 2.89 -9.28 4.78
N GLY A 124 2.86 -8.09 5.35
CA GLY A 124 3.05 -6.89 4.57
C GLY A 124 3.09 -5.66 5.43
N GLU A 125 3.45 -4.57 4.80
CA GLU A 125 3.50 -3.26 5.44
C GLU A 125 2.80 -2.22 4.58
N ILE A 126 2.38 -1.11 5.18
CA ILE A 126 1.56 -0.10 4.50
C ILE A 126 2.26 1.23 4.60
N ALA A 127 2.79 1.71 3.47
CA ALA A 127 3.37 3.03 3.41
C ALA A 127 2.31 4.05 2.98
N ILE A 128 2.13 5.10 3.79
CA ILE A 128 1.12 6.13 3.52
C ILE A 128 1.81 7.43 3.12
N TYR A 129 1.36 8.03 2.03
CA TYR A 129 1.82 9.34 1.54
C TYR A 129 0.64 10.24 1.19
N ARG A 130 0.85 11.56 1.20
CA ARG A 130 -0.17 12.52 0.81
C ARG A 130 -0.09 12.81 -0.69
N TYR A 131 -1.12 13.42 -1.24
CA TYR A 131 -1.11 13.86 -2.64
C TYR A 131 0.07 14.77 -2.98
N CYS A 132 0.40 15.73 -2.11
CA CYS A 132 1.53 16.63 -2.29
C CYS A 132 2.89 15.89 -2.34
N ASP A 133 3.02 14.74 -1.68
CA ASP A 133 4.19 13.87 -1.76
C ASP A 133 4.24 13.13 -3.10
N TYR A 134 3.10 12.62 -3.56
CA TYR A 134 2.97 12.00 -4.88
C TYR A 134 3.35 12.98 -6.00
N LEU A 135 2.98 14.27 -5.91
CA LEU A 135 3.33 15.27 -6.92
C LEU A 135 4.84 15.35 -7.20
N LYS A 136 5.68 15.08 -6.20
CA LYS A 136 7.15 15.07 -6.32
C LYS A 136 7.69 13.86 -7.11
N VAL A 137 6.88 12.80 -7.25
CA VAL A 137 7.22 11.58 -8.00
C VAL A 137 6.29 11.34 -9.19
N LYS A 138 5.32 12.22 -9.44
CA LYS A 138 4.24 11.98 -10.39
C LYS A 138 4.78 11.52 -11.73
N ASN A 139 5.82 12.17 -12.28
CA ASN A 139 6.38 11.89 -13.61
C ASN A 139 7.12 10.54 -13.73
N LYS A 140 7.33 9.80 -12.64
CA LYS A 140 8.02 8.49 -12.69
C LYS A 140 7.07 7.40 -13.18
N THR A 141 7.58 6.52 -14.04
CA THR A 141 6.86 5.30 -14.46
C THR A 141 6.77 4.26 -13.36
N ASN A 142 7.62 4.37 -12.33
CA ASN A 142 7.66 3.49 -11.19
C ASN A 142 7.86 4.30 -9.91
N ILE A 143 7.04 4.02 -8.91
CA ILE A 143 7.24 4.49 -7.54
C ILE A 143 7.92 3.38 -6.76
N THR A 144 9.04 3.68 -6.13
CA THR A 144 9.77 2.71 -5.31
C THR A 144 9.74 3.14 -3.85
N ILE A 145 9.28 2.24 -3.00
CA ILE A 145 9.21 2.40 -1.54
C ILE A 145 10.24 1.49 -0.90
N ASN A 146 11.09 2.08 -0.05
CA ASN A 146 12.20 1.38 0.57
C ASN A 146 12.15 1.42 2.10
N ILE A 147 12.68 0.37 2.72
CA ILE A 147 13.03 0.35 4.14
C ILE A 147 14.51 0.01 4.25
N TYR A 148 15.24 0.80 5.05
CA TYR A 148 16.64 0.55 5.38
C TYR A 148 16.74 0.07 6.83
N LYS A 149 17.54 -0.95 7.10
CA LYS A 149 17.76 -1.53 8.44
C LYS A 149 18.32 -0.52 9.45
N SER A 150 19.07 0.48 8.98
CA SER A 150 19.59 1.57 9.81
C SER A 150 18.54 2.65 10.14
N ARG A 151 17.37 2.61 9.49
CA ARG A 151 16.28 3.58 9.61
C ARG A 151 14.93 2.88 9.55
N GLU A 152 14.80 1.80 10.32
CA GLU A 152 13.62 0.93 10.31
C GLU A 152 12.34 1.62 10.75
N HIS A 153 12.34 2.89 11.17
CA HIS A 153 11.10 3.58 11.55
C HIS A 153 10.39 4.24 10.36
N TYR A 154 11.02 4.28 9.18
CA TYR A 154 10.52 5.03 8.03
C TYR A 154 10.52 4.22 6.74
N PHE A 155 9.45 4.38 5.98
CA PHE A 155 9.45 4.17 4.55
C PHE A 155 10.13 5.36 3.86
N SER A 156 10.88 5.07 2.80
CA SER A 156 11.57 6.07 1.98
C SER A 156 11.01 6.04 0.55
N LEU A 157 10.47 7.17 0.11
CA LEU A 157 10.05 7.43 -1.26
C LEU A 157 11.09 8.33 -1.93
N HIS A 158 11.77 7.81 -2.94
CA HIS A 158 12.80 8.55 -3.67
C HIS A 158 12.14 9.45 -4.72
N THR A 159 12.41 10.76 -4.69
CA THR A 159 11.82 11.72 -5.64
C THR A 159 12.65 11.89 -6.92
N GLU A 160 13.96 11.63 -6.85
CA GLU A 160 14.90 11.75 -7.97
C GLU A 160 15.89 10.57 -7.99
N LYS A 161 16.90 10.62 -8.87
CA LYS A 161 18.01 9.65 -8.87
C LYS A 161 19.01 9.90 -7.73
N SER A 162 19.07 11.13 -7.19
CA SER A 162 19.95 11.44 -6.06
C SER A 162 19.40 10.88 -4.75
N ARG A 163 20.29 10.50 -3.83
CA ARG A 163 19.94 9.95 -2.50
C ARG A 163 19.49 11.02 -1.51
N ASP A 164 19.61 12.29 -1.86
CA ASP A 164 19.40 13.41 -0.93
C ASP A 164 17.94 13.91 -0.94
N ASN A 165 17.18 13.60 -2.00
CA ASN A 165 15.78 13.96 -2.14
C ASN A 165 14.88 12.74 -1.85
N ILE A 166 14.66 12.48 -0.56
CA ILE A 166 13.84 11.36 -0.06
C ILE A 166 12.71 11.92 0.82
N ILE A 167 11.48 11.50 0.53
CA ILE A 167 10.33 11.72 1.40
C ILE A 167 10.21 10.53 2.34
N LYS A 168 10.09 10.77 3.65
CA LYS A 168 10.01 9.73 4.66
C LYS A 168 8.63 9.67 5.29
N SER A 169 8.02 8.49 5.26
CA SER A 169 6.75 8.22 5.95
C SER A 169 7.01 7.31 7.15
N LYS A 170 6.49 7.65 8.34
CA LYS A 170 6.62 6.77 9.52
C LYS A 170 5.87 5.45 9.27
N ARG A 171 6.50 4.32 9.59
CA ARG A 171 5.92 2.99 9.35
C ARG A 171 4.64 2.71 10.14
N ASN A 172 4.48 3.34 11.29
CA ASN A 172 3.27 3.23 12.10
C ASN A 172 2.15 4.23 11.72
N ASN A 173 2.25 4.92 10.57
CA ASN A 173 1.21 5.86 10.15
C ASN A 173 -0.17 5.20 9.96
N ILE A 174 -0.22 3.89 9.67
CA ILE A 174 -1.49 3.13 9.58
C ILE A 174 -2.21 3.01 10.92
N GLU A 175 -1.50 3.15 12.04
CA GLU A 175 -2.03 3.05 13.40
C GLU A 175 -2.50 4.41 13.95
N LYS A 176 -2.54 5.44 13.09
CA LYS A 176 -2.89 6.81 13.47
C LYS A 176 -4.21 7.24 12.84
N LYS A 177 -4.77 8.30 13.40
CA LYS A 177 -5.79 9.09 12.70
C LYS A 177 -5.20 9.68 11.43
N ILE A 178 -6.03 9.80 10.39
CA ILE A 178 -5.59 10.34 9.10
C ILE A 178 -4.97 11.75 9.23
N SER A 179 -5.49 12.58 10.16
CA SER A 179 -4.98 13.91 10.50
C SER A 179 -3.57 13.91 11.09
N ASP A 180 -3.14 12.81 11.68
CA ASP A 180 -1.93 12.71 12.52
C ASP A 180 -0.78 12.01 11.77
N ILE A 181 -0.96 11.72 10.49
CA ILE A 181 0.04 11.09 9.63
C ILE A 181 1.28 11.98 9.55
N VAL A 182 2.45 11.39 9.80
CA VAL A 182 3.74 12.11 9.81
C VAL A 182 4.54 11.76 8.57
N ILE A 183 4.82 12.79 7.76
CA ILE A 183 5.73 12.76 6.61
C ILE A 183 6.84 13.77 6.86
N ILE A 184 8.10 13.40 6.60
CA ILE A 184 9.32 14.20 6.84
C ILE A 184 10.14 14.27 5.56
#